data_AF-A0A376FN22-F1
#
_entry.id   AF-A0A376FN22-F1
#
_cell.length_a   1.000
_cell.length_b   1.000
_cell.length_c   1.000
_cell.angle_alpha   90.00
_cell.angle_beta   90.00
_cell.angle_gamma   90.00
#
_symmetry.space_group_name_H-M   'P 1'
#
loop_
_entity.id
_entity.type
_entity.pdbx_description
1 polymer ?
#
loop_
_entity_poly.entity_id
_entity_poly.type
_entity_poly.pdbx_seq_one_letter_code
_entity_poly.pdbx_strand_id
1 'polypeptide(L)'
;MTELRLILGDQLNPHHSWFDACNPNVIYVMLELRAETAYVLHHAQKVIAIFAAMRAFASALKEKGHRVRYVRLSDGSNRGALEDNLNALVAHYGADRVIWQEPDEWRLDTQLQAWANAASVETACVSSEHFFTHP
;
A
#
# COMPACT_ATOMS: atom_id res chain seq x y z
N MET A 1 -12.25 12.05 10.37
CA MET A 1 -12.05 11.70 8.96
C MET A 1 -10.94 10.67 8.91
N THR A 2 -11.25 9.46 8.44
CA THR A 2 -10.28 8.34 8.43
C THR A 2 -9.56 8.32 7.09
N GLU A 3 -8.22 8.23 7.11
CA GLU A 3 -7.37 8.23 5.91
C GLU A 3 -6.64 6.90 5.80
N LEU A 4 -6.74 6.25 4.63
CA LEU A 4 -5.90 5.10 4.29
C LEU A 4 -4.68 5.58 3.52
N ARG A 5 -3.49 5.10 3.90
CA ARG A 5 -2.24 5.35 3.19
C ARG A 5 -1.69 4.04 2.65
N LEU A 6 -1.81 3.82 1.35
CA LEU A 6 -1.28 2.63 0.68
C LEU A 6 0.24 2.74 0.55
N ILE A 7 0.95 1.68 0.96
CA ILE A 7 2.39 1.52 0.78
C ILE A 7 2.63 0.27 -0.08
N LEU A 8 3.36 0.44 -1.17
CA LEU A 8 3.73 -0.62 -2.11
C LEU A 8 4.99 -1.37 -1.66
N GLY A 9 5.26 -2.52 -2.31
CA GLY A 9 6.35 -3.42 -1.90
C GLY A 9 7.77 -2.88 -2.10
N ASP A 10 7.91 -1.87 -2.96
CA ASP A 10 9.12 -1.11 -3.28
C ASP A 10 9.28 0.19 -2.46
N GLN A 11 8.24 0.62 -1.74
CA GLN A 11 8.18 1.88 -0.98
C GLN A 11 8.56 1.74 0.51
N LEU A 12 9.38 0.75 0.86
CA LEU A 12 9.70 0.39 2.25
C LEU A 12 10.77 1.31 2.89
N ASN A 13 10.58 2.62 2.78
CA ASN A 13 11.49 3.64 3.31
C ASN A 13 11.03 4.12 4.71
N PRO A 14 11.75 3.78 5.80
CA PRO A 14 11.37 4.22 7.15
C PRO A 14 11.57 5.72 7.41
N HIS A 15 12.20 6.46 6.50
CA HIS A 15 12.48 7.90 6.61
C HIS A 15 11.49 8.78 5.84
N HIS A 16 10.48 8.20 5.20
CA HIS A 16 9.43 8.95 4.53
C HIS A 16 8.64 9.81 5.55
N SER A 17 8.33 11.05 5.19
CA SER A 17 7.68 12.05 6.07
C SER A 17 6.36 11.57 6.71
N TRP A 18 5.66 10.66 6.05
CA TRP A 18 4.50 9.95 6.59
C TRP A 18 4.73 9.38 8.00
N PHE A 19 5.94 8.92 8.30
CA PHE A 19 6.25 8.21 9.54
C PHE A 19 6.81 9.13 10.63
N ASP A 20 6.93 10.44 10.40
CA ASP A 20 7.48 11.40 11.37
C ASP A 20 6.59 11.55 12.61
N ALA A 21 5.28 11.35 12.46
CA ALA A 21 4.32 11.44 13.55
C ALA A 21 3.23 10.36 13.47
N CYS A 22 2.81 9.87 14.63
CA CYS A 22 1.64 9.01 14.73
C CYS A 22 0.36 9.85 14.67
N ASN A 23 -0.55 9.47 13.77
CA ASN A 23 -1.89 10.05 13.70
C ASN A 23 -2.94 8.93 13.90
N PRO A 24 -3.81 9.03 14.92
CA PRO A 24 -4.81 8.00 15.20
C PRO A 24 -5.83 7.84 14.07
N ASN A 25 -6.00 8.81 13.19
CA ASN A 25 -6.95 8.76 12.07
C ASN A 25 -6.36 8.17 10.78
N VAL A 26 -5.05 7.90 10.75
CA VAL A 26 -4.35 7.33 9.60
C VAL A 26 -4.17 5.84 9.79
N ILE A 27 -4.45 5.06 8.73
CA ILE A 27 -4.19 3.63 8.69
C ILE A 27 -3.30 3.34 7.47
N TYR A 28 -2.10 2.86 7.73
CA TYR A 28 -1.19 2.40 6.67
C TYR A 28 -1.64 1.03 6.16
N VAL A 29 -1.78 0.88 4.85
CA VAL A 29 -2.26 -0.32 4.20
C VAL A 29 -1.15 -0.93 3.36
N MET A 30 -0.93 -2.24 3.53
CA MET A 30 0.00 -3.02 2.73
C MET A 30 -0.67 -4.33 2.31
N LEU A 31 -0.60 -4.66 1.03
CA LEU A 31 -1.33 -5.77 0.43
C LEU A 31 -0.36 -6.73 -0.28
N GLU A 32 -0.41 -8.01 0.06
CA GLU A 32 0.23 -9.06 -0.76
C GLU A 32 -0.71 -9.46 -1.91
N LEU A 33 -0.31 -9.17 -3.15
CA LEU A 33 -1.10 -9.45 -4.35
C LEU A 33 -0.43 -10.51 -5.23
N ARG A 34 -1.25 -11.35 -5.88
CA ARG A 34 -0.74 -12.45 -6.72
C ARG A 34 -0.26 -11.99 -8.10
N ALA A 35 -0.65 -10.79 -8.54
CA ALA A 35 -0.38 -10.28 -9.88
C ALA A 35 1.11 -10.28 -10.27
N GLU A 36 2.02 -10.22 -9.29
CA GLU A 36 3.47 -10.26 -9.54
C GLU A 36 4.08 -11.67 -9.69
N THR A 37 3.30 -12.74 -9.48
CA THR A 37 3.82 -14.12 -9.35
C THR A 37 3.66 -15.01 -10.60
N ALA A 38 3.15 -14.47 -11.71
CA ALA A 38 2.78 -15.29 -12.87
C ALA A 38 3.95 -15.72 -13.80
N TYR A 39 5.19 -15.36 -13.49
CA TYR A 39 6.35 -15.67 -14.34
C TYR A 39 7.39 -16.51 -13.60
N VAL A 40 7.60 -17.77 -13.99
CA VAL A 40 8.79 -18.63 -13.75
C VAL A 40 9.28 -18.79 -12.29
N LEU A 41 9.75 -19.98 -11.92
CA LEU A 41 10.24 -20.33 -10.57
C LEU A 41 11.25 -19.31 -9.95
N HIS A 42 12.03 -18.61 -10.79
CA HIS A 42 12.99 -17.59 -10.35
C HIS A 42 12.36 -16.30 -9.80
N HIS A 43 11.12 -15.95 -10.14
CA HIS A 43 10.44 -14.78 -9.53
C HIS A 43 9.91 -15.09 -8.12
N ALA A 44 9.73 -16.36 -7.75
CA ALA A 44 9.18 -16.72 -6.44
C ALA A 44 10.08 -16.24 -5.29
N GLN A 45 11.40 -16.37 -5.43
CA GLN A 45 12.36 -15.89 -4.41
C GLN A 45 12.29 -14.37 -4.25
N LYS A 46 12.19 -13.62 -5.37
CA LYS A 46 12.04 -12.16 -5.34
C LYS A 46 10.75 -11.77 -4.61
N VAL A 47 9.62 -12.39 -4.96
CA VAL A 47 8.33 -12.07 -4.34
C VAL A 47 8.31 -12.43 -2.85
N ILE A 48 8.87 -13.59 -2.48
CA ILE A 48 9.00 -13.98 -1.06
C ILE A 48 9.85 -12.96 -0.30
N ALA A 49 10.96 -12.49 -0.88
CA ALA A 49 11.80 -11.47 -0.27
C ALA A 49 11.05 -10.14 -0.09
N ILE A 50 10.31 -9.68 -1.09
CA ILE A 50 9.47 -8.48 -1.00
C ILE A 50 8.43 -8.65 0.10
N PHE A 51 7.69 -9.75 0.14
CA PHE A 51 6.69 -9.99 1.18
C PHE A 51 7.32 -10.07 2.58
N ALA A 52 8.49 -10.70 2.71
CA ALA A 52 9.22 -10.72 3.98
C ALA A 52 9.61 -9.31 4.43
N ALA A 53 10.13 -8.47 3.53
CA ALA A 53 10.47 -7.08 3.81
C ALA A 53 9.23 -6.26 4.19
N MET A 54 8.14 -6.39 3.44
CA MET A 54 6.86 -5.72 3.72
C MET A 54 6.31 -6.10 5.10
N ARG A 55 6.36 -7.38 5.47
CA ARG A 55 5.93 -7.87 6.79
C ARG A 55 6.78 -7.27 7.91
N ALA A 56 8.11 -7.28 7.75
CA ALA A 56 9.03 -6.70 8.72
C ALA A 56 8.80 -5.20 8.88
N PHE A 57 8.61 -4.48 7.77
CA PHE A 57 8.30 -3.06 7.77
C PHE A 57 6.99 -2.74 8.48
N ALA A 58 5.93 -3.51 8.18
CA ALA A 58 4.64 -3.37 8.83
C ALA A 58 4.72 -3.60 10.36
N SER A 59 5.50 -4.58 10.80
CA SER A 59 5.76 -4.81 12.23
C SER A 59 6.50 -3.64 12.86
N ALA A 60 7.57 -3.15 12.23
CA ALA A 60 8.35 -2.01 12.72
C ALA A 60 7.50 -0.73 12.85
N LEU A 61 6.61 -0.46 11.89
CA LEU A 61 5.67 0.67 11.97
C LEU A 61 4.68 0.51 13.13
N LYS A 62 4.16 -0.70 13.38
CA LYS A 62 3.27 -0.97 14.52
C LYS A 62 3.98 -0.78 15.86
N GLU A 63 5.24 -1.24 15.97
CA GLU A 63 6.06 -1.05 17.17
C GLU A 63 6.32 0.42 17.48
N LYS A 64 6.41 1.27 16.44
CA LYS A 64 6.49 2.73 16.56
C LYS A 64 5.16 3.41 16.89
N GLY A 65 4.06 2.66 16.99
CA GLY A 65 2.73 3.17 17.35
C GLY A 65 1.82 3.53 16.17
N HIS A 66 2.25 3.30 14.93
CA HIS A 66 1.40 3.54 13.77
C HIS A 66 0.32 2.46 13.63
N ARG A 67 -0.87 2.86 13.16
CA ARG A 67 -1.93 1.91 12.81
C ARG A 67 -1.63 1.33 11.44
N VAL A 68 -1.43 0.01 11.36
CA VAL A 68 -1.10 -0.66 10.10
C VAL A 68 -2.04 -1.83 9.85
N ARG A 69 -2.71 -1.82 8.70
CA ARG A 69 -3.45 -2.95 8.14
C ARG A 69 -2.59 -3.64 7.08
N TYR A 70 -2.04 -4.78 7.47
CA TYR A 70 -1.35 -5.70 6.57
C TYR A 70 -2.31 -6.81 6.13
N VAL A 71 -2.47 -7.04 4.82
CA VAL A 71 -3.31 -8.11 4.27
C VAL A 71 -2.42 -9.12 3.55
N ARG A 72 -2.33 -10.34 4.09
CA ARG A 72 -1.51 -11.41 3.50
C ARG A 72 -2.21 -12.06 2.33
N LEU A 73 -1.45 -12.74 1.47
CA LEU A 73 -1.97 -13.47 0.32
C LEU A 73 -2.94 -14.60 0.73
N SER A 74 -2.70 -15.19 1.90
CA SER A 74 -3.52 -16.28 2.47
C SER A 74 -4.69 -15.80 3.33
N ASP A 75 -4.83 -14.49 3.57
CA ASP A 75 -5.88 -13.98 4.44
C ASP A 75 -7.25 -14.10 3.74
N GLY A 76 -8.27 -14.63 4.43
CA GLY A 76 -9.63 -14.72 3.88
C GLY A 76 -10.30 -13.35 3.59
N SER A 77 -9.73 -12.27 4.13
CA SER A 77 -10.12 -10.90 3.80
C SER A 77 -9.52 -10.39 2.48
N ASN A 78 -8.47 -11.03 1.97
CA ASN A 78 -7.83 -10.64 0.73
C ASN A 78 -8.77 -10.92 -0.45
N ARG A 79 -8.97 -9.93 -1.31
CA ARG A 79 -9.85 -10.03 -2.49
C ARG A 79 -9.12 -10.39 -3.79
N GLY A 80 -7.81 -10.56 -3.73
CA GLY A 80 -6.98 -10.97 -4.88
C GLY A 80 -6.58 -9.82 -5.80
N ALA A 81 -7.46 -8.84 -6.02
CA ALA A 81 -7.19 -7.63 -6.79
C ALA A 81 -6.90 -6.42 -5.88
N LEU A 82 -6.17 -5.43 -6.39
CA LEU A 82 -5.79 -4.21 -5.66
C LEU A 82 -7.04 -3.39 -5.31
N GLU A 83 -7.87 -3.14 -6.31
CA GLU A 83 -9.08 -2.34 -6.27
C GLU A 83 -10.11 -2.93 -5.30
N ASP A 84 -10.32 -4.25 -5.37
CA ASP A 84 -11.26 -4.93 -4.51
C ASP A 84 -10.82 -4.90 -3.04
N ASN A 85 -9.52 -5.01 -2.78
CA ASN A 85 -8.99 -4.84 -1.44
C ASN A 85 -9.14 -3.39 -0.95
N LEU A 86 -8.83 -2.39 -1.78
CA LEU A 86 -9.00 -0.98 -1.43
C LEU A 86 -10.46 -0.66 -1.13
N ASN A 87 -11.39 -1.07 -1.99
CA ASN A 87 -12.83 -0.89 -1.79
C ASN A 87 -13.31 -1.55 -0.49
N ALA A 88 -12.88 -2.78 -0.23
CA ALA A 88 -13.22 -3.49 1.00
C ALA A 88 -12.68 -2.79 2.26
N LEU A 89 -11.45 -2.24 2.19
CA LEU A 89 -10.84 -1.53 3.31
C LEU A 89 -11.46 -0.16 3.54
N VAL A 90 -11.78 0.57 2.48
CA VAL A 90 -12.53 1.84 2.54
C VAL A 90 -13.86 1.62 3.27
N ALA A 91 -14.63 0.62 2.86
CA ALA A 91 -15.89 0.28 3.51
C ALA A 91 -15.71 -0.19 4.95
N HIS A 92 -14.71 -1.03 5.22
CA HIS A 92 -14.46 -1.58 6.55
C HIS A 92 -14.07 -0.51 7.58
N TYR A 93 -13.26 0.47 7.19
CA TYR A 93 -12.79 1.53 8.08
C TYR A 93 -13.65 2.81 8.04
N GLY A 94 -14.63 2.88 7.14
CA GLY A 94 -15.34 4.12 6.86
C GLY A 94 -14.37 5.24 6.47
N ALA A 95 -13.42 4.92 5.59
CA ALA A 95 -12.41 5.88 5.15
C ALA A 95 -13.04 6.91 4.22
N ASP A 96 -12.69 8.17 4.46
CA ASP A 96 -13.14 9.28 3.62
C ASP A 96 -12.11 9.60 2.53
N ARG A 97 -10.88 9.10 2.70
CA ARG A 97 -9.74 9.40 1.85
C ARG A 97 -8.77 8.23 1.72
N VAL A 98 -8.21 8.07 0.52
CA VAL A 98 -7.11 7.12 0.24
C VAL A 98 -5.96 7.85 -0.45
N ILE A 99 -4.76 7.74 0.09
CA ILE A 99 -3.55 8.32 -0.46
C ILE A 99 -2.54 7.20 -0.76
N TRP A 100 -1.81 7.32 -1.85
CA TRP A 100 -0.66 6.46 -2.17
C TRP A 100 0.54 7.29 -2.59
N GLN A 101 1.73 6.71 -2.46
CA GLN A 101 2.96 7.28 -3.01
C GLN A 101 3.09 6.93 -4.50
N GLU A 102 3.72 7.81 -5.28
CA GLU A 102 4.06 7.62 -6.70
C GLU A 102 4.62 6.21 -6.93
N PRO A 103 3.94 5.37 -7.75
CA PRO A 103 4.45 4.05 -8.10
C PRO A 103 5.60 4.11 -9.11
N ASP A 104 6.59 3.21 -8.99
CA ASP A 104 7.70 3.12 -9.94
C ASP A 104 7.31 2.35 -11.24
N GLU A 105 6.09 1.80 -11.33
CA GLU A 105 5.58 1.08 -12.50
C GLU A 105 4.37 1.78 -13.14
N TRP A 106 4.49 2.16 -14.42
CA TRP A 106 3.43 2.82 -15.17
C TRP A 106 2.09 2.05 -15.19
N ARG A 107 2.15 0.73 -15.25
CA ARG A 107 0.96 -0.13 -15.21
C ARG A 107 0.20 0.04 -13.89
N LEU A 108 0.93 0.10 -12.77
CA LEU A 108 0.36 0.24 -11.45
C LEU A 108 -0.16 1.67 -11.22
N ASP A 109 0.56 2.69 -11.70
CA ASP A 109 0.07 4.06 -11.70
C ASP A 109 -1.25 4.16 -12.48
N THR A 110 -1.29 3.68 -13.73
CA THR A 110 -2.52 3.66 -14.55
C THR A 110 -3.67 2.93 -13.85
N GLN A 111 -3.38 1.80 -13.19
CA GLN A 111 -4.35 1.02 -12.44
C GLN A 111 -4.92 1.81 -11.24
N LEU A 112 -4.05 2.46 -10.46
CA LEU A 112 -4.45 3.29 -9.31
C LEU A 112 -5.23 4.53 -9.75
N GLN A 113 -4.80 5.21 -10.83
CA GLN A 113 -5.54 6.34 -11.41
C GLN A 113 -6.92 5.92 -11.91
N ALA A 114 -7.03 4.78 -12.60
CA ALA A 114 -8.31 4.25 -13.06
C ALA A 114 -9.24 3.91 -11.88
N TRP A 115 -8.72 3.28 -10.82
CA TRP A 115 -9.47 3.04 -9.60
C TRP A 115 -9.92 4.35 -8.93
N ALA A 116 -9.02 5.33 -8.82
CA ALA A 116 -9.28 6.62 -8.20
C ALA A 116 -10.41 7.40 -8.90
N ASN A 117 -10.46 7.35 -10.23
CA ASN A 117 -11.53 7.97 -11.02
C ASN A 117 -12.91 7.33 -10.77
N ALA A 118 -12.95 6.08 -10.32
CA ALA A 118 -14.19 5.35 -10.00
C ALA A 118 -14.50 5.32 -8.50
N ALA A 119 -13.57 5.76 -7.65
CA ALA A 119 -13.71 5.71 -6.20
C ALA A 119 -14.70 6.78 -5.70
N SER A 120 -15.50 6.43 -4.69
CA SER A 120 -16.45 7.36 -4.05
C SER A 120 -15.83 8.18 -2.91
N VAL A 121 -14.51 8.14 -2.75
CA VAL A 121 -13.75 8.77 -1.66
C VAL A 121 -12.72 9.72 -2.24
N GLU A 122 -12.22 10.66 -1.42
CA GLU A 122 -11.14 11.52 -1.85
C GLU A 122 -9.88 10.69 -2.11
N THR A 123 -9.18 10.97 -3.20
CA THR A 123 -7.94 10.29 -3.56
C THR A 123 -6.82 11.28 -3.84
N ALA A 124 -5.59 10.90 -3.51
CA ALA A 124 -4.40 11.69 -3.84
C ALA A 124 -3.18 10.79 -4.05
N CYS A 125 -2.31 11.23 -4.96
CA CYS A 125 -0.97 10.68 -5.13
C CYS A 125 0.05 11.68 -4.55
N VAL A 126 1.06 11.20 -3.82
CA VAL A 126 2.13 12.02 -3.25
C VAL A 126 3.49 11.48 -3.68
N SER A 127 4.53 12.32 -3.60
CA SER A 127 5.89 11.85 -3.88
C SER A 127 6.31 10.71 -2.95
N SER A 128 7.06 9.75 -3.47
CA SER A 128 7.69 8.68 -2.68
C SER A 128 8.91 9.15 -1.88
N GLU A 129 9.36 10.41 -2.06
CA GLU A 129 10.55 10.98 -1.40
C GLU A 129 11.83 10.15 -1.61
N HIS A 130 11.83 9.27 -2.61
CA HIS A 130 12.96 8.40 -2.96
C HIS A 130 14.00 9.10 -3.86
N PHE A 131 13.57 10.10 -4.63
CA PHE A 131 14.39 10.73 -5.66
C PHE A 131 14.65 12.21 -5.33
N PHE A 132 15.83 12.71 -5.73
CA PHE A 132 16.23 14.10 -5.53
C PHE A 132 15.51 15.10 -6.48
N THR A 133 14.75 14.60 -7.45
CA THR A 133 14.08 15.39 -8.48
C THR A 133 12.63 14.95 -8.61
N HIS A 134 11.72 15.89 -8.89
CA HIS A 134 10.30 15.62 -9.11
C HIS A 134 9.97 15.61 -10.61
N PRO A 135 9.03 14.75 -11.07
CA PRO A 135 8.57 14.72 -12.46
C PRO A 135 7.88 16.02 -12.92
#